data_AF-A0A7C5X6R5-F1
#
_entry.id   AF-A0A7C5X6R5-F1
#
_cell.length_a   1.000
_cell.length_b   1.000
_cell.length_c   1.000
_cell.angle_alpha   90.00
_cell.angle_beta   90.00
_cell.angle_gamma   90.00
#
_symmetry.space_group_name_H-M   'P 1'
#
loop_
_entity.id
_entity.type
_entity.pdbx_description
1 polymer ?
#
loop_
_entity_poly.entity_id
_entity_poly.type
_entity_poly.pdbx_seq_one_letter_code
_entity_poly.pdbx_strand_id
1 'polypeptide(L)'
;MRFLPRDRRTLALLGLSGPAVGTLASLVAMLATLRLSPILRPEELACPDVTPIGFVPVATYLALRAGLVPVSEGEIVLVHPAALASMILLLIHFANLLPIGQLDGGHIVRSLTTMEVHRAISMAVPITLIALAVLLPTYRWLGFFAILAILIGGFRPHIGYANQVSRLTTGEKVAFASLYVLLLMLTAPVPI
;
A
#
# COMPACT_ATOMS: atom_id res chain seq x y z
N MET A 1 2.51 -0.23 -30.08
CA MET A 1 2.80 -1.67 -29.86
C MET A 1 2.87 -1.91 -28.35
N ARG A 2 2.14 -2.88 -27.80
CA ARG A 2 2.25 -3.25 -26.38
C ARG A 2 3.22 -4.42 -26.28
N PHE A 3 4.37 -4.21 -25.65
CA PHE A 3 5.35 -5.27 -25.43
C PHE A 3 5.03 -6.02 -24.14
N LEU A 4 5.00 -7.35 -24.20
CA LEU A 4 4.89 -8.20 -23.03
C LEU A 4 6.22 -8.24 -22.27
N PRO A 5 6.22 -8.27 -20.93
CA PRO A 5 7.42 -8.57 -20.16
C PRO A 5 8.07 -9.86 -20.66
N ARG A 6 9.39 -9.85 -20.84
CA ARG A 6 10.13 -10.96 -21.47
C ARG A 6 9.95 -12.27 -20.71
N ASP A 7 10.08 -12.21 -19.39
CA ASP A 7 10.09 -13.38 -18.50
C ASP A 7 9.48 -13.06 -17.13
N ARG A 8 9.39 -14.08 -16.26
CA ARG A 8 8.81 -13.93 -14.91
C ARG A 8 9.55 -12.91 -14.06
N ARG A 9 10.87 -12.85 -14.18
CA ARG A 9 11.72 -11.94 -13.42
C ARG A 9 11.44 -10.49 -13.80
N THR A 10 11.32 -10.22 -15.09
CA THR A 10 10.97 -8.89 -15.61
C THR A 10 9.58 -8.47 -15.14
N LEU A 11 8.61 -9.37 -15.13
CA LEU A 11 7.27 -9.09 -14.61
C LEU A 11 7.29 -8.77 -13.10
N ALA A 12 8.07 -9.54 -12.32
CA ALA A 12 8.24 -9.29 -10.88
C ALA A 12 8.87 -7.93 -10.61
N LEU A 13 9.94 -7.60 -11.34
CA LEU A 13 10.64 -6.33 -11.23
C LEU A 13 9.75 -5.14 -11.60
N LEU A 14 8.95 -5.28 -12.68
CA LEU A 14 8.02 -4.24 -13.11
C LEU A 14 6.99 -3.92 -12.03
N GLY A 15 6.39 -4.95 -11.41
CA GLY A 15 5.43 -4.76 -10.33
C GLY A 15 6.07 -4.22 -9.04
N LEU A 16 7.34 -4.50 -8.80
CA LEU A 16 7.99 -4.09 -7.54
C LEU A 16 8.68 -2.73 -7.61
N SER A 17 9.19 -2.33 -8.77
CA SER A 17 10.04 -1.14 -8.89
C SER A 17 9.32 0.15 -8.52
N GLY A 18 8.08 0.33 -8.97
CA GLY A 18 7.28 1.51 -8.67
C GLY A 18 6.99 1.64 -7.18
N PRO A 19 6.31 0.67 -6.56
CA PRO A 19 6.03 0.69 -5.13
C PRO A 19 7.28 0.72 -4.25
N ALA A 20 8.37 0.02 -4.60
CA ALA A 20 9.59 0.01 -3.78
C ALA A 20 10.24 1.40 -3.72
N VAL A 21 10.48 2.03 -4.88
CA VAL A 21 11.11 3.35 -4.94
C VAL A 21 10.17 4.40 -4.35
N GLY A 22 8.88 4.35 -4.69
CA GLY A 22 7.88 5.27 -4.18
C GLY A 22 7.71 5.18 -2.66
N THR A 23 7.65 3.96 -2.10
CA THR A 23 7.58 3.75 -0.65
C THR A 23 8.83 4.30 0.02
N LEU A 24 10.03 4.02 -0.49
CA LEU A 24 11.26 4.55 0.08
C LEU A 24 11.27 6.09 0.10
N ALA A 25 10.95 6.73 -1.02
CA ALA A 25 10.88 8.18 -1.12
C ALA A 25 9.82 8.77 -0.16
N SER A 26 8.65 8.13 -0.09
CA SER A 26 7.55 8.55 0.79
C SER A 26 7.90 8.36 2.27
N LEU A 27 8.64 7.32 2.63
CA LEU A 27 9.14 7.12 4.00
C LEU A 27 10.12 8.22 4.40
N VAL A 28 11.08 8.57 3.52
CA VAL A 28 12.04 9.65 3.79
C VAL A 28 11.30 10.98 3.96
N ALA A 29 10.37 11.31 3.05
CA ALA A 29 9.58 12.52 3.13
C ALA A 29 8.69 12.55 4.39
N MET A 30 8.03 11.43 4.70
CA MET A 30 7.21 11.27 5.90
C MET A 30 8.04 11.53 7.16
N LEU A 31 9.19 10.88 7.31
CA LEU A 31 10.03 11.04 8.51
C LEU A 31 10.54 12.48 8.66
N ALA A 32 10.95 13.12 7.57
CA ALA A 32 11.41 14.50 7.59
C ALA A 32 10.29 15.48 7.95
N THR A 33 9.11 15.31 7.37
CA THR A 33 7.99 16.25 7.53
C THR A 33 7.17 16.00 8.78
N LEU A 34 7.13 14.77 9.30
CA LEU A 34 6.44 14.46 10.55
C LEU A 34 7.10 15.18 11.73
N ARG A 35 8.43 15.34 11.71
CA ARG A 35 9.21 16.13 12.68
C ARG A 35 8.86 17.63 12.68
N LEU A 36 8.26 18.12 11.60
CA LEU A 36 7.82 19.51 11.47
C LEU A 36 6.38 19.71 11.95
N SER A 37 5.68 18.64 12.35
CA SER A 37 4.30 18.72 12.83
C SER A 37 4.26 19.33 14.23
N PRO A 38 3.51 20.42 14.46
CA PRO A 38 3.33 20.98 15.80
C PRO A 38 2.72 19.96 16.75
N ILE A 39 3.24 19.93 17.98
CA ILE A 39 2.70 19.14 19.08
C ILE A 39 2.04 20.13 20.02
N LEU A 40 0.76 19.90 20.29
CA LEU A 40 -0.08 20.82 21.07
C LEU A 40 -0.78 20.04 22.17
N ARG A 41 -1.08 20.72 23.27
CA ARG A 41 -2.06 20.23 24.24
C ARG A 41 -3.49 20.48 23.73
N PRO A 42 -4.47 19.67 24.15
CA PRO A 42 -5.87 19.86 23.75
C PRO A 42 -6.40 21.28 24.07
N GLU A 43 -5.89 21.88 25.14
CA GLU A 43 -6.22 23.24 25.60
C GLU A 43 -5.69 24.35 24.67
N GLU A 44 -4.63 24.07 23.90
CA GLU A 44 -3.98 25.02 22.99
C GLU A 44 -4.65 25.08 21.61
N LEU A 45 -5.61 24.19 21.36
CA LEU A 45 -6.38 24.17 20.12
C LEU A 45 -7.35 25.35 20.07
N ALA A 46 -6.94 26.41 19.35
CA ALA A 46 -7.76 27.58 19.11
C ALA A 46 -9.02 27.32 18.27
N CYS A 47 -9.07 26.17 17.55
CA CYS A 47 -10.19 25.79 16.71
C CYS A 47 -10.76 24.43 17.16
N PRO A 48 -12.04 24.34 17.55
CA PRO A 48 -12.67 23.09 17.98
C PRO A 48 -12.89 22.08 16.84
N ASP A 49 -12.86 22.51 15.57
CA ASP A 49 -13.14 21.66 14.39
C ASP A 49 -11.89 20.97 13.83
N VAL A 50 -11.10 20.32 14.70
CA VAL A 50 -10.02 19.44 14.22
C VAL A 50 -10.59 18.06 13.91
N THR A 51 -10.52 17.65 12.64
CA THR A 51 -10.93 16.30 12.24
C THR A 51 -9.80 15.31 12.55
N PRO A 52 -10.02 14.32 13.43
CA PRO A 52 -9.00 13.33 13.73
C PRO A 52 -8.75 12.44 12.50
N ILE A 53 -7.48 12.09 12.29
CA ILE A 53 -7.09 11.11 11.28
C ILE A 53 -7.38 9.72 11.86
N GLY A 54 -8.37 9.02 11.31
CA GLY A 54 -8.80 7.71 11.83
C GLY A 54 -7.93 6.51 11.43
N PHE A 55 -6.94 6.71 10.55
CA PHE A 55 -5.97 5.67 10.19
C PHE A 55 -4.68 6.29 9.65
N VAL A 56 -3.57 5.59 9.82
CA VAL A 56 -2.26 5.96 9.24
C VAL A 56 -1.60 4.74 8.61
N PRO A 57 -0.63 4.92 7.70
CA PRO A 57 0.24 3.82 7.29
C PRO A 57 0.96 3.19 8.49
N VAL A 58 1.15 1.87 8.49
CA VAL A 58 1.92 1.16 9.53
C VAL A 58 3.29 1.79 9.76
N ALA A 59 3.98 2.24 8.71
CA ALA A 59 5.27 2.93 8.87
C ALA A 59 5.17 4.21 9.70
N THR A 60 4.10 5.00 9.53
CA THR A 60 3.83 6.18 10.38
C THR A 60 3.57 5.75 11.81
N TYR A 61 2.72 4.73 12.01
CA TYR A 61 2.41 4.20 13.33
C TYR A 61 3.68 3.75 14.06
N LEU A 62 4.55 2.99 13.38
CA LEU A 62 5.82 2.54 13.93
C LEU A 62 6.76 3.72 14.23
N ALA A 63 6.81 4.74 13.39
CA ALA A 63 7.62 5.93 13.64
C ALA A 63 7.18 6.67 14.91
N LEU A 64 5.88 6.81 15.12
CA LEU A 64 5.32 7.41 16.35
C LEU A 64 5.63 6.54 17.57
N ARG A 65 5.41 5.23 17.49
CA ARG A 65 5.68 4.29 18.60
C ARG A 65 7.16 4.14 18.95
N ALA A 66 8.04 4.34 17.98
CA ALA A 66 9.49 4.35 18.18
C ALA A 66 10.01 5.67 18.80
N GLY A 67 9.13 6.63 19.11
CA GLY A 67 9.53 7.92 19.67
C GLY A 67 10.29 8.79 18.67
N LEU A 68 10.12 8.56 17.36
CA LEU A 68 10.71 9.44 16.34
C LEU A 68 10.01 10.81 16.32
N VAL A 69 8.89 10.97 17.02
CA VAL A 69 8.29 12.28 17.29
C VAL A 69 8.09 12.34 18.80
N PRO A 70 8.53 13.41 19.49
CA PRO A 70 8.48 13.50 20.95
C PRO A 70 7.06 13.83 21.43
N VAL A 71 6.12 12.93 21.18
CA VAL A 71 4.72 13.07 21.59
C VAL A 71 4.52 12.41 22.95
N SER A 72 4.05 13.18 23.92
CA SER A 72 3.72 12.70 25.27
C SER A 72 2.25 12.27 25.36
N GLU A 73 1.91 11.54 26.42
CA GLU A 73 0.50 11.19 26.68
C GLU A 73 -0.35 12.47 26.84
N GLY A 74 -1.49 12.50 26.16
CA GLY A 74 -2.41 13.63 26.16
C GLY A 74 -2.06 14.75 25.18
N GLU A 75 -0.93 14.68 24.48
CA GLU A 75 -0.59 15.64 23.41
C GLU A 75 -1.18 15.21 22.06
N ILE A 76 -1.45 16.22 21.21
CA ILE A 76 -2.02 16.05 19.88
C ILE A 76 -0.97 16.49 18.85
N VAL A 77 -0.77 15.65 17.83
CA VAL A 77 0.08 15.98 16.68
C VAL A 77 -0.76 16.65 15.61
N LEU A 78 -0.54 17.95 15.38
CA LEU A 78 -1.13 18.64 14.24
C LEU A 78 -0.32 18.29 12.99
N VAL A 79 -0.77 17.27 12.26
CA VAL A 79 -0.01 16.71 11.12
C VAL A 79 0.28 17.78 10.07
N HIS A 80 1.57 18.00 9.81
CA HIS A 80 2.01 18.92 8.77
C HIS A 80 1.46 18.49 7.40
N PRO A 81 1.00 19.40 6.52
CA PRO A 81 0.39 19.04 5.22
C PRO A 81 1.29 18.14 4.36
N ALA A 82 2.61 18.37 4.38
CA ALA A 82 3.57 17.53 3.68
C ALA A 82 3.72 16.11 4.29
N ALA A 83 3.53 15.97 5.61
CA ALA A 83 3.49 14.66 6.26
C ALA A 83 2.22 13.91 5.86
N LEU A 84 1.06 14.59 5.85
CA LEU A 84 -0.19 14.03 5.33
C LEU A 84 -0.06 13.58 3.87
N ALA A 85 0.55 14.40 3.01
CA ALA A 85 0.81 14.03 1.61
C ALA A 85 1.69 12.77 1.50
N SER A 86 2.74 12.67 2.32
CA SER A 86 3.62 11.49 2.36
C SER A 86 2.87 10.24 2.82
N MET A 87 1.96 10.36 3.79
CA MET A 87 1.10 9.27 4.23
C MET A 87 0.15 8.82 3.11
N ILE A 88 -0.45 9.76 2.38
CA ILE A 88 -1.31 9.45 1.24
C ILE A 88 -0.52 8.70 0.15
N LEU A 89 0.72 9.11 -0.14
CA LEU A 89 1.57 8.39 -1.10
C LEU A 89 1.85 6.94 -0.66
N LEU A 90 2.14 6.72 0.63
CA LEU A 90 2.28 5.36 1.17
C LEU A 90 0.99 4.54 0.94
N LEU A 91 -0.19 5.13 1.16
CA LEU A 91 -1.47 4.45 0.91
C LEU A 91 -1.73 4.19 -0.57
N ILE A 92 -1.30 5.07 -1.47
CA ILE A 92 -1.35 4.84 -2.92
C ILE A 92 -0.47 3.64 -3.28
N HIS A 93 0.72 3.53 -2.69
CA HIS A 93 1.58 2.37 -2.89
C HIS A 93 0.96 1.09 -2.33
N PHE A 94 0.33 1.14 -1.15
CA PHE A 94 -0.45 0.02 -0.61
C PHE A 94 -1.54 -0.43 -1.58
N ALA A 95 -2.34 0.52 -2.07
CA ALA A 95 -3.44 0.25 -2.99
C ALA A 95 -2.93 -0.41 -4.28
N ASN A 96 -1.81 0.07 -4.84
CA ASN A 96 -1.17 -0.54 -6.01
C ASN A 96 -0.58 -1.92 -5.73
N LEU A 97 -0.13 -2.19 -4.50
CA LEU A 97 0.37 -3.50 -4.09
C LEU A 97 -0.74 -4.52 -3.85
N LEU A 98 -2.03 -4.13 -3.82
CA LEU A 98 -3.11 -5.10 -3.73
C LEU A 98 -3.15 -5.96 -5.01
N PRO A 99 -3.32 -7.30 -4.90
CA PRO A 99 -3.27 -8.20 -6.04
C PRO A 99 -4.57 -8.20 -6.86
N ILE A 100 -4.99 -7.02 -7.33
CA ILE A 100 -6.23 -6.79 -8.07
C ILE A 100 -5.91 -6.50 -9.54
N GLY A 101 -6.28 -7.43 -10.42
CA GLY A 101 -6.24 -7.21 -11.88
C GLY A 101 -4.85 -6.87 -12.43
N GLN A 102 -4.64 -5.63 -12.86
CA GLN A 102 -3.40 -5.12 -13.45
C GLN A 102 -2.65 -4.14 -12.54
N LEU A 103 -3.02 -4.05 -11.26
CA LEU A 103 -2.22 -3.32 -10.29
C LEU A 103 -0.85 -4.00 -10.13
N ASP A 104 0.11 -3.25 -9.61
CA ASP A 104 1.50 -3.68 -9.37
C ASP A 104 1.57 -5.00 -8.55
N GLY A 105 0.71 -5.15 -7.55
CA GLY A 105 0.55 -6.39 -6.77
C GLY A 105 0.10 -7.59 -7.60
N GLY A 106 -0.71 -7.35 -8.63
CA GLY A 106 -1.12 -8.37 -9.60
C GLY A 106 0.07 -8.89 -10.42
N HIS A 107 0.95 -7.99 -10.89
CA HIS A 107 2.19 -8.36 -11.58
C HIS A 107 3.07 -9.27 -10.70
N ILE A 108 3.24 -8.89 -9.43
CA ILE A 108 4.05 -9.64 -8.47
C ILE A 108 3.44 -11.01 -8.19
N VAL A 109 2.17 -11.08 -7.80
CA VAL A 109 1.49 -12.36 -7.56
C VAL A 109 1.53 -13.23 -8.80
N ARG A 110 1.27 -12.68 -9.99
CA ARG A 110 1.32 -13.45 -11.25
C ARG A 110 2.71 -14.00 -11.56
N SER A 111 3.78 -13.31 -11.17
CA SER A 111 5.16 -13.78 -11.35
C SER A 111 5.54 -14.92 -10.39
N LEU A 112 4.97 -14.90 -9.18
CA LEU A 112 5.24 -15.86 -8.10
C LEU A 112 4.36 -17.11 -8.20
N THR A 113 3.14 -16.98 -8.70
CA THR A 113 2.13 -18.04 -8.74
C THR A 113 1.77 -18.50 -10.15
N THR A 114 0.91 -19.51 -10.25
CA THR A 114 0.29 -19.90 -11.53
C THR A 114 -0.84 -18.95 -11.89
N MET A 115 -1.37 -19.07 -13.12
CA MET A 115 -2.49 -18.25 -13.58
C MET A 115 -3.77 -18.55 -12.80
N GLU A 116 -4.01 -19.81 -12.44
CA GLU A 116 -5.19 -20.24 -11.69
C GLU A 116 -5.19 -19.62 -10.29
N VAL A 117 -4.05 -19.70 -9.59
CA VAL A 117 -3.87 -19.11 -8.26
C VAL A 117 -4.00 -17.59 -8.32
N HIS A 118 -3.37 -16.95 -9.31
CA HIS A 118 -3.50 -15.51 -9.50
C HIS A 118 -4.96 -15.10 -9.70
N ARG A 119 -5.70 -15.81 -10.56
CA ARG A 119 -7.13 -15.51 -10.82
C ARG A 119 -7.96 -15.64 -9.55
N ALA A 120 -7.73 -16.68 -8.75
CA ALA A 120 -8.42 -16.86 -7.48
C ALA A 120 -8.13 -15.70 -6.50
N ILE A 121 -6.85 -15.34 -6.33
CA ILE A 121 -6.44 -14.23 -5.45
C ILE A 121 -7.03 -12.89 -5.92
N SER A 122 -6.95 -12.60 -7.22
CA SER A 122 -7.46 -11.34 -7.79
C SER A 122 -8.98 -11.20 -7.74
N MET A 123 -9.71 -12.29 -7.54
CA MET A 123 -11.15 -12.25 -7.25
C MET A 123 -11.42 -12.17 -5.74
N ALA A 124 -10.70 -12.95 -4.94
CA ALA A 124 -10.89 -13.01 -3.50
C ALA A 124 -10.58 -11.67 -2.82
N VAL A 125 -9.46 -11.02 -3.15
CA VAL A 125 -9.02 -9.80 -2.46
C VAL A 125 -10.04 -8.65 -2.56
N PRO A 126 -10.53 -8.25 -3.74
CA PRO A 126 -11.56 -7.22 -3.81
C PRO A 126 -12.83 -7.56 -3.03
N ILE A 127 -13.29 -8.82 -3.09
CA ILE A 127 -14.47 -9.28 -2.36
C ILE A 127 -14.25 -9.14 -0.84
N THR A 128 -13.08 -9.55 -0.35
CA THR A 128 -12.70 -9.39 1.06
C THR A 128 -12.64 -7.92 1.46
N LEU A 129 -12.09 -7.03 0.62
CA LEU A 129 -12.03 -5.59 0.90
C LEU A 129 -13.42 -4.95 0.93
N ILE A 130 -14.32 -5.36 0.04
CA ILE A 130 -15.72 -4.89 0.04
C ILE A 130 -16.45 -5.39 1.30
N ALA A 131 -16.28 -6.65 1.67
CA ALA A 131 -16.84 -7.18 2.92
C ALA A 131 -16.29 -6.43 4.15
N LEU A 132 -14.99 -6.17 4.18
CA LEU A 132 -14.34 -5.41 5.24
C LEU A 132 -14.91 -3.98 5.33
N ALA A 133 -15.12 -3.32 4.19
CA ALA A 133 -15.71 -1.98 4.12
C ALA A 133 -17.15 -1.91 4.63
N VAL A 134 -17.94 -2.97 4.44
CA VAL A 134 -19.31 -3.07 4.98
C VAL A 134 -19.28 -3.28 6.49
N LEU A 135 -18.40 -4.15 6.98
CA LEU A 135 -18.33 -4.52 8.40
C LEU A 135 -17.64 -3.45 9.27
N LEU A 136 -16.64 -2.75 8.72
CA LEU A 136 -15.79 -1.83 9.46
C LEU A 136 -15.76 -0.44 8.78
N PRO A 137 -16.41 0.58 9.39
CA PRO A 137 -16.48 1.93 8.82
C PRO A 137 -15.13 2.54 8.43
N THR A 138 -14.07 2.27 9.21
CA THR A 138 -12.72 2.80 8.97
C THR A 138 -12.11 2.36 7.64
N TYR A 139 -12.53 1.19 7.11
CA TYR A 139 -12.01 0.63 5.86
C TYR A 139 -12.94 0.85 4.66
N ARG A 140 -13.99 1.68 4.79
CA ARG A 140 -14.93 1.97 3.68
C ARG A 140 -14.25 2.43 2.40
N TRP A 141 -13.19 3.23 2.54
CA TRP A 141 -12.43 3.72 1.40
C TRP A 141 -11.76 2.59 0.61
N LEU A 142 -11.31 1.51 1.26
CA LEU A 142 -10.74 0.33 0.59
C LEU A 142 -11.79 -0.42 -0.22
N GLY A 143 -13.02 -0.53 0.29
CA GLY A 143 -14.13 -1.13 -0.45
C GLY A 143 -14.51 -0.31 -1.68
N PHE A 144 -14.60 1.02 -1.53
CA PHE A 144 -14.83 1.93 -2.66
C PHE A 144 -13.71 1.81 -3.70
N PHE A 145 -12.45 1.81 -3.26
CA PHE A 145 -11.30 1.59 -4.13
C PHE A 145 -11.37 0.23 -4.85
N ALA A 146 -11.72 -0.86 -4.14
CA ALA A 146 -11.84 -2.18 -4.73
C ALA A 146 -12.92 -2.25 -5.82
N ILE A 147 -14.07 -1.60 -5.60
CA ILE A 147 -15.13 -1.48 -6.60
C ILE A 147 -14.60 -0.73 -7.83
N LEU A 148 -13.97 0.43 -7.63
CA LEU A 148 -13.41 1.23 -8.71
C LEU A 148 -12.34 0.46 -9.50
N ALA A 149 -11.45 -0.26 -8.80
CA ALA A 149 -10.42 -1.08 -9.40
C ALA A 149 -11.00 -2.21 -10.27
N ILE A 150 -12.09 -2.87 -9.83
CA ILE A 150 -12.81 -3.86 -10.64
C ILE A 150 -13.46 -3.20 -11.85
N LEU A 151 -14.12 -2.05 -11.69
CA LEU A 151 -14.82 -1.36 -12.79
C LEU A 151 -13.85 -0.90 -13.89
N ILE A 152 -12.69 -0.36 -13.49
CA ILE A 152 -11.67 0.13 -14.43
C ILE A 152 -10.88 -1.05 -15.04
N GLY A 153 -10.42 -1.98 -14.21
CA GLY A 153 -9.59 -3.10 -14.63
C GLY A 153 -10.36 -4.18 -15.39
N GLY A 154 -11.65 -4.32 -15.10
CA GLY A 154 -12.49 -5.43 -15.54
C GLY A 154 -12.01 -6.79 -15.06
N PHE A 155 -12.66 -7.85 -15.53
CA PHE A 155 -12.27 -9.24 -15.27
C PHE A 155 -11.27 -9.77 -16.32
N ARG A 156 -10.48 -8.89 -16.93
CA ARG A 156 -9.59 -9.28 -18.03
C ARG A 156 -8.46 -10.17 -17.51
N PRO A 157 -8.07 -11.22 -18.26
CA PRO A 157 -6.92 -12.04 -17.89
C PRO A 157 -5.68 -11.16 -17.77
N HIS A 158 -4.89 -11.39 -16.72
CA HIS A 158 -3.67 -10.64 -16.51
C HIS A 158 -2.73 -10.85 -17.70
N ILE A 159 -2.26 -9.74 -18.28
CA ILE A 159 -1.30 -9.76 -19.37
C ILE A 159 0.03 -10.29 -18.79
N GLY A 160 0.30 -11.58 -19.00
CA GLY A 160 1.42 -12.26 -18.37
C GLY A 160 2.77 -11.87 -18.99
N TYR A 161 3.72 -12.81 -18.95
CA TYR A 161 5.04 -12.67 -19.57
C TYR A 161 5.13 -13.51 -20.85
N ALA A 162 6.01 -13.14 -21.79
CA ALA A 162 6.12 -13.79 -23.09
C ALA A 162 6.70 -15.22 -22.97
N ASN A 163 7.77 -15.39 -22.20
CA ASN A 163 8.41 -16.70 -22.03
C ASN A 163 7.72 -17.53 -20.93
N GLN A 164 6.70 -18.31 -21.28
CA GLN A 164 5.95 -19.16 -20.34
C GLN A 164 6.78 -20.29 -19.68
N VAL A 165 7.95 -20.62 -20.23
CA VAL A 165 8.86 -21.66 -19.70
C VAL A 165 9.80 -21.10 -18.62
N SER A 166 9.97 -19.78 -18.55
CA SER A 166 10.80 -19.12 -17.53
C SER A 166 10.32 -19.47 -16.12
N ARG A 167 11.28 -19.79 -15.24
CA ARG A 167 11.06 -20.07 -13.82
C ARG A 167 11.96 -19.15 -13.01
N LEU A 168 11.42 -18.66 -11.90
CA LEU A 168 12.23 -18.00 -10.87
C LEU A 168 12.95 -19.07 -10.05
N THR A 169 14.21 -18.81 -9.72
CA THR A 169 14.93 -19.60 -8.72
C THR A 169 14.26 -19.47 -7.35
N THR A 170 14.50 -20.42 -6.45
CA THR A 170 13.94 -20.36 -5.08
C THR A 170 14.35 -19.09 -4.36
N GLY A 171 15.62 -18.67 -4.51
CA GLY A 171 16.12 -17.42 -3.92
C GLY A 171 15.40 -16.17 -4.43
N GLU A 172 15.18 -16.07 -5.74
CA GLU A 172 14.45 -14.93 -6.33
C GLU A 172 12.99 -14.89 -5.86
N LYS A 173 12.32 -16.05 -5.78
CA LYS A 173 10.94 -16.12 -5.26
C LYS A 173 10.85 -15.60 -3.84
N VAL A 174 11.76 -16.05 -2.96
CA VAL A 174 11.82 -15.61 -1.56
C VAL A 174 12.13 -14.12 -1.48
N ALA A 175 13.09 -13.62 -2.26
CA ALA A 175 13.44 -12.20 -2.28
C ALA A 175 12.26 -11.32 -2.74
N PHE A 176 11.60 -11.65 -3.85
CA PHE A 176 10.45 -10.87 -4.33
C PHE A 176 9.26 -10.98 -3.39
N ALA A 177 8.96 -12.17 -2.85
CA ALA A 177 7.85 -12.35 -1.91
C ALA A 177 8.10 -11.59 -0.59
N SER A 178 9.31 -11.66 -0.03
CA SER A 178 9.65 -10.97 1.21
C SER A 178 9.60 -9.45 1.04
N LEU A 179 10.15 -8.90 -0.04
CA LEU A 179 10.07 -7.46 -0.30
C LEU A 179 8.63 -7.02 -0.57
N TYR A 180 7.84 -7.79 -1.33
CA TYR A 180 6.43 -7.51 -1.54
C TYR A 180 5.63 -7.46 -0.23
N VAL A 181 5.78 -8.48 0.63
CA VAL A 181 5.13 -8.52 1.94
C VAL A 181 5.59 -7.38 2.83
N LEU A 182 6.89 -7.06 2.83
CA LEU A 182 7.43 -5.93 3.59
C LEU A 182 6.79 -4.61 3.16
N LEU A 183 6.74 -4.32 1.86
CA LEU A 183 6.14 -3.10 1.34
C LEU A 183 4.66 -3.03 1.66
N LEU A 184 3.93 -4.13 1.46
CA LEU A 184 2.51 -4.22 1.78
C LEU A 184 2.25 -3.97 3.27
N MET A 185 3.05 -4.56 4.16
CA MET A 185 2.95 -4.35 5.61
C MET A 185 3.26 -2.92 6.01
N LEU A 186 4.34 -2.32 5.49
CA LEU A 186 4.74 -0.95 5.86
C LEU A 186 3.72 0.10 5.41
N THR A 187 3.06 -0.13 4.28
CA THR A 187 2.13 0.82 3.67
C THR A 187 0.67 0.60 4.08
N ALA A 188 0.37 -0.55 4.70
CA ALA A 188 -0.99 -0.90 5.11
C ALA A 188 -1.61 0.16 6.04
N PRO A 189 -2.90 0.50 5.86
CA PRO A 189 -3.60 1.38 6.78
C PRO A 189 -3.90 0.65 8.09
N VAL A 190 -3.51 1.26 9.22
CA VAL A 190 -3.87 0.81 10.56
C VAL A 190 -4.71 1.90 11.25
N PRO A 191 -5.83 1.54 11.90
CA PRO A 191 -6.61 2.48 12.70
C PRO A 191 -5.79 2.99 13.88
N ILE A 192 -5.98 4.26 14.25
CA ILE A 192 -5.35 4.90 15.41
C ILE A 192 -6.38 5.50 16.35
#